data_AF-A0A852JBD9-F1
#
_entry.id   AF-A0A852JBD9-F1
#
_cell.length_a   1.000
_cell.length_b   1.000
_cell.length_c   1.000
_cell.angle_alpha   90.00
_cell.angle_beta   90.00
_cell.angle_gamma   90.00
#
_symmetry.space_group_name_H-M   'P 1'
#
loop_
_entity.id
_entity.type
_entity.pdbx_description
1 polymer ?
#
loop_
_entity_poly.entity_id
_entity_poly.type
_entity_poly.pdbx_seq_one_letter_code
_entity_poly.pdbx_strand_id
1 'polypeptide(L)'
;TLRVRELGLGYPSEELIRFRYCWGGCPNPKTNHGLVLARLKLWGGSSEELSGVLDGEGSPPSPCCRPSRYEDVAFLDERQRWHRLRQLSAAACRCLG
;
A
#
# COMPACT_ATOMS: atom_id res chain seq x y z
N THR A 1 -3.83 -16.91 -2.11
CA THR A 1 -3.65 -17.37 -3.50
C THR A 1 -4.91 -17.04 -4.25
N LEU A 2 -4.82 -16.72 -5.54
CA LEU A 2 -5.95 -16.32 -6.38
C LEU A 2 -5.86 -17.07 -7.72
N ARG A 3 -6.99 -17.38 -8.35
CA ARG A 3 -6.99 -17.84 -9.75
C ARG A 3 -6.68 -16.67 -10.66
N VAL A 4 -5.99 -16.93 -11.76
CA VAL A 4 -5.61 -15.88 -12.72
C VAL A 4 -6.82 -15.12 -13.26
N ARG A 5 -7.93 -15.82 -13.56
CA ARG A 5 -9.17 -15.17 -14.02
C ARG A 5 -9.74 -14.14 -13.03
N GLU A 6 -9.51 -14.33 -11.73
CA GLU A 6 -10.05 -13.47 -10.66
C GLU A 6 -9.30 -12.13 -10.58
N LEU A 7 -8.15 -12.01 -11.24
CA LEU A 7 -7.41 -10.76 -11.34
C LEU A 7 -8.07 -9.72 -12.25
N GLY A 8 -9.06 -10.12 -13.07
CA GLY A 8 -9.76 -9.20 -13.97
C GLY A 8 -8.91 -8.70 -15.14
N LEU A 9 -7.80 -9.36 -15.47
CA LEU A 9 -6.85 -8.95 -16.51
C LEU A 9 -7.14 -9.57 -17.90
N GLY A 10 -8.30 -10.22 -18.08
CA GLY A 10 -8.72 -10.81 -19.35
C GLY A 10 -8.12 -12.18 -19.69
N TYR A 11 -7.43 -12.83 -18.74
CA TYR A 11 -6.90 -14.19 -18.90
C TYR A 11 -7.88 -15.23 -18.33
N PRO A 12 -8.54 -16.05 -19.16
CA PRO A 12 -9.36 -17.17 -18.68
C PRO A 12 -8.42 -18.33 -18.29
N SER A 13 -7.81 -18.25 -17.11
CA SER A 13 -6.96 -19.33 -16.58
C SER A 13 -7.37 -19.69 -15.15
N GLU A 14 -7.43 -21.00 -14.92
CA GLU A 14 -7.72 -21.63 -13.63
C GLU A 14 -6.51 -21.76 -12.72
N GLU A 15 -5.32 -21.43 -13.21
CA GLU A 15 -4.09 -21.59 -12.44
C GLU A 15 -4.10 -20.70 -11.19
N LEU A 16 -3.66 -21.28 -10.07
CA LEU A 16 -3.55 -20.58 -8.80
C LEU A 16 -2.17 -19.93 -8.67
N ILE A 17 -2.16 -18.61 -8.54
CA ILE A 17 -0.94 -17.84 -8.32
C ILE A 17 -0.86 -17.31 -6.88
N ARG A 18 0.36 -17.10 -6.41
CA ARG A 18 0.62 -16.41 -5.14
C ARG A 18 0.70 -14.91 -5.35
N PHE A 19 -0.46 -14.25 -5.32
CA PHE A 19 -0.55 -12.79 -5.30
C PHE A 19 -0.30 -12.25 -3.89
N ARG A 20 0.67 -11.33 -3.75
CA ARG A 20 0.97 -10.62 -2.50
C ARG A 20 0.65 -9.14 -2.65
N TYR A 21 0.16 -8.53 -1.57
CA TYR A 21 -0.17 -7.10 -1.52
C TYR A 21 0.30 -6.50 -0.19
N CYS A 22 0.48 -5.19 -0.17
CA CYS A 22 0.84 -4.43 1.03
C CYS A 22 -0.42 -3.89 1.71
N TRP A 23 -0.52 -4.10 3.02
CA TRP A 23 -1.61 -3.60 3.84
C TRP A 23 -1.12 -3.35 5.27
N GLY A 24 -1.88 -2.58 6.04
CA GLY A 24 -1.57 -2.25 7.43
C GLY A 24 -1.23 -0.77 7.63
N GLY A 25 -1.26 -0.35 8.90
CA GLY A 25 -0.88 1.00 9.31
C GLY A 25 0.63 1.17 9.35
N CYS A 26 1.09 2.38 9.09
CA CYS A 26 2.49 2.76 9.28
C CYS A 26 2.66 3.49 10.62
N PRO A 27 3.71 3.18 11.38
CA PRO A 27 4.07 4.00 12.52
C PRO A 27 4.41 5.41 12.03
N ASN A 28 4.12 6.42 12.85
CA ASN A 28 4.51 7.79 12.54
C ASN A 28 6.01 7.84 12.25
N PRO A 29 6.43 8.63 11.24
CA PRO A 29 7.83 8.75 10.92
C PRO A 29 8.59 9.20 12.17
N LYS A 30 9.73 8.55 12.47
CA LYS A 30 10.62 8.91 13.58
C LYS A 30 11.40 10.21 13.29
N THR A 31 10.74 11.18 12.68
CA THR A 31 11.28 12.53 12.49
C THR A 31 10.88 13.38 13.67
N ASN A 32 11.68 14.40 14.00
CA ASN A 32 11.32 15.37 15.04
C ASN A 32 9.94 15.99 14.76
N HIS A 33 9.64 16.29 13.50
CA HIS A 33 8.31 16.76 13.07
C HIS A 33 7.19 15.76 13.40
N GLY A 34 7.36 14.48 13.05
CA GLY A 34 6.37 13.43 13.33
C GLY A 34 6.14 13.20 14.83
N LEU A 35 7.19 13.30 15.65
CA LEU A 35 7.11 13.21 17.10
C LEU A 35 6.35 14.40 17.71
N VAL A 36 6.66 15.63 17.27
CA VAL A 36 5.96 16.83 17.71
C VAL A 36 4.49 16.77 17.31
N LEU A 37 4.18 16.40 16.06
CA LEU A 37 2.82 16.27 15.56
C LEU A 37 2.02 15.22 16.34
N ALA A 38 2.61 14.06 16.66
CA ALA A 38 1.96 13.04 17.48
C ALA A 38 1.62 13.56 18.89
N ARG A 39 2.52 14.33 19.49
CA ARG A 39 2.30 14.94 20.81
C ARG A 39 1.19 15.99 20.79
N LEU A 40 1.17 16.84 19.75
CA LEU A 40 0.10 17.83 19.56
C LEU A 40 -1.28 17.17 19.39
N LYS A 41 -1.37 16.05 18.66
CA LYS A 41 -2.62 15.28 18.50
C LYS A 41 -3.10 14.67 19.81
N LEU A 42 -2.21 14.14 20.65
CA LEU A 42 -2.54 13.48 21.92
C LEU A 42 -3.01 14.44 23.00
N TRP A 43 -2.53 15.69 23.01
CA TRP A 43 -2.86 16.68 24.04
C TRP A 43 -4.20 17.37 23.83
N GLY A 44 -4.94 17.01 22.78
CA GLY A 44 -6.21 17.63 22.41
C GLY A 44 -5.97 19.01 21.82
N GLY A 45 -6.24 19.18 20.53
CA GLY A 45 -6.30 20.51 19.92
C GLY A 45 -7.40 21.33 20.59
N SER A 46 -7.04 22.07 21.64
CA SER A 46 -7.93 23.01 22.34
C SER A 46 -7.68 24.45 21.94
N SER A 47 -6.81 24.72 20.96
CA SER A 47 -6.78 26.00 20.28
C SER A 47 -7.41 25.85 18.89
N GLU A 48 -8.44 26.65 18.64
CA GLU A 48 -9.08 26.86 17.33
C GLU A 48 -8.07 27.28 16.25
N GLU A 49 -6.86 27.72 16.62
CA GLU A 49 -5.77 28.01 15.70
C GLU A 49 -5.10 26.75 15.11
N LEU A 50 -5.16 25.61 15.82
CA LEU A 50 -4.50 24.36 15.39
C LEU A 50 -5.41 23.46 14.54
N SER A 51 -6.73 23.61 14.64
CA SER A 51 -7.69 22.92 13.75
C SER A 51 -7.52 23.39 12.30
N GLY A 52 -7.25 24.67 12.06
CA GLY A 52 -6.92 25.17 10.72
C GLY A 52 -5.66 24.56 10.09
N VAL A 53 -4.71 24.10 10.90
CA VAL A 53 -3.45 23.46 10.45
C VAL A 53 -3.60 21.94 10.33
N LEU A 54 -4.48 21.32 11.11
CA LEU A 54 -4.66 19.87 11.18
C LEU A 54 -5.83 19.35 10.32
N ASP A 55 -6.88 20.15 10.09
CA ASP A 55 -8.06 19.80 9.30
C ASP A 55 -8.03 20.35 7.86
N GLY A 56 -7.12 21.27 7.54
CA GLY A 56 -6.98 21.86 6.20
C GLY A 56 -5.60 21.61 5.62
N GLU A 57 -5.49 20.78 4.56
CA GLU A 57 -4.33 20.60 3.64
C GLU A 57 -2.89 20.55 4.22
N GLY A 58 -2.71 20.53 5.55
CA GLY A 58 -1.46 20.90 6.23
C GLY A 58 -0.91 19.85 7.20
N SER A 59 -1.71 18.86 7.61
CA SER A 59 -1.14 17.65 8.22
C SER A 59 -0.65 16.74 7.09
N PRO A 60 0.66 16.42 6.99
CA PRO A 60 1.11 15.42 6.03
C PRO A 60 0.34 14.13 6.29
N PRO A 61 -0.19 13.47 5.24
CA PRO A 61 -0.93 12.24 5.41
C PRO A 61 -0.06 11.25 6.19
N SER A 62 -0.69 10.47 7.08
CA SER A 62 0.01 9.38 7.73
C SER A 62 0.66 8.51 6.63
N PRO A 63 1.91 8.04 6.84
CA PRO A 63 2.60 7.30 5.80
C PRO A 63 1.75 6.11 5.36
N CYS A 64 1.62 5.93 4.04
CA CYS A 64 0.86 4.85 3.46
C CYS A 64 1.76 3.62 3.29
N CYS A 65 1.27 2.44 3.67
CA CYS A 65 1.95 1.18 3.39
C CYS A 65 1.79 0.84 1.89
N ARG A 66 2.88 0.93 1.13
CA ARG A 66 2.90 0.69 -0.32
C ARG A 66 3.98 -0.32 -0.72
N PRO A 67 3.84 -1.03 -1.86
CA PRO A 67 4.92 -1.84 -2.39
C PRO A 67 6.14 -0.98 -2.72
N SER A 68 7.32 -1.45 -2.32
CA SER A 68 8.61 -0.84 -2.70
C SER A 68 9.37 -1.69 -3.72
N ARG A 69 8.96 -2.95 -3.90
CA ARG A 69 9.46 -3.87 -4.91
C ARG A 69 8.32 -4.77 -5.38
N TYR A 70 8.47 -5.26 -6.61
CA TYR A 70 7.53 -6.18 -7.25
C TYR A 70 8.25 -7.42 -7.76
N GLU A 71 7.50 -8.51 -7.90
CA GLU A 71 7.92 -9.75 -8.56
C GLU A 71 7.01 -10.05 -9.76
N ASP A 72 7.59 -10.66 -10.78
CA ASP A 72 6.86 -11.14 -11.95
C ASP A 72 6.11 -12.43 -11.61
N VAL A 73 4.94 -12.63 -12.21
CA VAL A 73 4.15 -13.86 -12.08
C VAL A 73 4.04 -14.52 -13.45
N ALA A 74 4.32 -15.82 -13.50
CA ALA A 74 4.11 -16.64 -14.68
C ALA A 74 3.03 -17.69 -14.41
N PHE A 75 2.23 -17.98 -15.43
CA PHE A 75 1.18 -18.98 -15.40
C PHE A 75 0.91 -19.49 -16.82
N LEU A 76 0.18 -20.59 -16.92
CA LEU A 76 -0.28 -21.25 -18.12
C LEU A 76 -1.76 -20.92 -18.37
N ASP A 77 -2.11 -20.60 -19.61
CA ASP A 77 -3.51 -20.43 -20.01
C ASP A 77 -4.17 -21.77 -20.40
N GLU A 78 -5.48 -21.75 -20.63
CA GLU A 78 -6.25 -22.92 -21.08
C GLU A 78 -5.73 -23.52 -22.41
N ARG A 79 -5.02 -22.75 -23.22
CA ARG A 79 -4.41 -23.19 -24.49
C ARG A 79 -2.98 -23.70 -24.30
N GLN A 80 -2.55 -23.96 -23.06
CA GLN A 80 -1.20 -24.42 -22.73
C GLN A 80 -0.11 -23.43 -23.15
N ARG A 81 -0.40 -22.13 -23.15
CA ARG A 81 0.59 -21.09 -23.45
C ARG A 81 1.03 -20.41 -22.16
N TRP A 82 2.34 -20.24 -22.03
CA TRP A 82 2.94 -19.51 -20.93
C TRP A 82 2.74 -18.00 -21.10
N HIS A 83 2.28 -17.38 -20.03
CA HIS A 83 2.19 -15.93 -19.88
C HIS A 83 3.07 -15.49 -18.73
N ARG A 84 3.66 -14.30 -18.85
CA ARG A 84 4.43 -13.65 -17.78
C ARG A 84 3.92 -12.23 -17.62
N LEU A 85 3.37 -11.94 -16.44
CA LEU A 85 2.95 -10.60 -16.04
C LEU A 85 4.04 -9.98 -15.17
N ARG A 86 4.64 -8.91 -15.67
CA ARG A 86 5.73 -8.23 -14.97
C ARG A 86 5.21 -7.36 -13.85
N GLN A 87 5.94 -7.31 -12.74
CA GLN A 87 5.66 -6.45 -11.60
C GLN A 87 4.22 -6.57 -11.03
N LEU A 88 3.63 -7.77 -11.07
CA LEU A 88 2.25 -7.98 -10.66
C LEU A 88 2.11 -8.09 -9.13
N SER A 89 2.97 -8.86 -8.47
CA SER A 89 2.87 -9.19 -7.04
C SER A 89 3.84 -8.36 -6.22
N ALA A 90 3.44 -7.91 -5.03
CA ALA A 90 4.32 -7.17 -4.13
C ALA A 90 5.41 -8.09 -3.55
N ALA A 91 6.68 -7.68 -3.70
CA ALA A 91 7.83 -8.39 -3.17
C ALA A 91 8.40 -7.77 -1.88
N ALA A 92 8.07 -6.50 -1.60
CA ALA A 92 8.42 -5.81 -0.36
C ALA A 92 7.48 -4.63 -0.12
N CYS A 93 7.23 -4.30 1.15
CA CYS A 93 6.38 -3.16 1.55
C CYS A 93 7.20 -2.12 2.29
N ARG A 94 6.84 -0.85 2.14
CA ARG A 94 7.43 0.28 2.87
C ARG A 94 6.38 1.33 3.17
N CYS A 95 6.58 2.03 4.27
CA CYS A 95 5.85 3.24 4.61
C CYS A 95 6.35 4.41 3.78
N LEU A 96 5.48 4.96 2.94
CA LEU A 96 5.74 6.14 2.12
C LEU A 96 4.96 7.32 2.71
N GLY A 97 5.66 8.38 3.09
CA GLY A 97 5.10 9.63 3.61
C GLY A 97 6.12 10.74 3.49
#